data_AF-A0A060ZBI9-F1
#
_entry.id   AF-A0A060ZBI9-F1
#
_cell.length_a   1.000
_cell.length_b   1.000
_cell.length_c   1.000
_cell.angle_alpha   90.00
_cell.angle_beta   90.00
_cell.angle_gamma   90.00
#
_symmetry.space_group_name_H-M   'P 1'
#
loop_
_entity.id
_entity.type
_entity.pdbx_description
1 polymer ?
#
loop_
_entity_poly.entity_id
_entity_poly.type
_entity_poly.pdbx_seq_one_letter_code
_entity_poly.pdbx_strand_id
1 'polypeptide(L)'
;MAPEVLDDSINMKHFESFKRADIYAMGLVFWEIASRCSLAGIVEDYQLPYHDLVQSDPSVEEMRRVVCDQKLRPNIPNRWQSCEVGDTCAHTHTHTHTHTHTHTYISLVFKPFTFLVLKWESPRGNL
;
A
#
# COMPACT_ATOMS: atom_id res chain seq x y z
N MET A 1 0.50 13.44 0.68
CA MET A 1 1.53 13.96 1.62
C MET A 1 1.51 13.12 2.90
N ALA A 2 2.65 12.99 3.58
CA ALA A 2 2.72 12.28 4.86
C ALA A 2 1.96 13.05 5.96
N PRO A 3 1.40 12.35 6.97
CA PRO A 3 0.60 12.98 8.02
C PRO A 3 1.35 14.09 8.78
N GLU A 4 2.64 13.85 9.10
CA GLU A 4 3.48 14.82 9.79
C GLU A 4 3.78 16.09 8.97
N VAL A 5 3.62 16.00 7.65
CA VAL A 5 3.73 17.16 6.74
C VAL A 5 2.38 17.87 6.61
N LEU A 6 1.26 17.13 6.72
CA LEU A 6 -0.09 17.69 6.63
C LEU A 6 -0.52 18.45 7.90
N ASP A 7 0.01 18.08 9.06
CA ASP A 7 -0.28 18.75 10.34
C ASP A 7 0.86 19.68 10.82
N ASP A 8 1.85 19.94 9.96
CA ASP A 8 3.06 20.74 10.24
C ASP A 8 3.87 20.27 11.46
N SER A 9 3.70 19.02 11.91
CA SER A 9 4.45 18.45 13.04
C SER A 9 5.84 17.91 12.65
N ILE A 10 6.21 17.96 11.38
CA ILE A 10 7.48 17.45 10.88
C ILE A 10 8.69 18.21 11.48
N ASN A 11 9.63 17.46 12.04
CA ASN A 11 10.88 18.03 12.55
C ASN A 11 11.85 18.37 11.40
N MET A 12 11.80 19.61 10.92
CA MET A 12 12.65 20.09 9.83
C MET A 12 14.15 20.11 10.15
N LYS A 13 14.53 20.04 11.43
CA LYS A 13 15.95 19.98 11.84
C LYS A 13 16.53 18.57 11.72
N HIS A 14 15.70 17.56 11.50
CA HIS A 14 16.10 16.17 11.47
C HIS A 14 15.90 15.57 10.08
N PHE A 15 17.01 15.25 9.41
CA PHE A 15 16.97 14.74 8.04
C PHE A 15 16.18 13.42 7.89
N GLU A 16 16.20 12.56 8.92
CA GLU A 16 15.42 11.31 8.89
C GLU A 16 13.90 11.54 8.80
N SER A 17 13.41 12.70 9.25
CA SER A 17 11.98 13.03 9.14
C SER A 17 11.55 13.15 7.68
N PHE A 18 12.39 13.74 6.82
CA PHE A 18 12.13 13.79 5.38
C PHE A 18 12.15 12.40 4.74
N LYS A 19 13.12 11.56 5.13
CA LYS A 19 13.16 10.17 4.65
C LYS A 19 11.90 9.40 5.02
N ARG A 20 11.36 9.59 6.24
CA ARG A 20 10.10 8.95 6.66
C ARG A 20 8.91 9.43 5.84
N ALA A 21 8.85 10.72 5.55
CA ALA A 21 7.83 11.28 4.67
C ALA A 21 7.91 10.71 3.23
N ASP A 22 9.12 10.51 2.71
CA ASP A 22 9.34 9.87 1.40
C ASP A 22 8.93 8.40 1.40
N ILE A 23 9.24 7.66 2.48
CA ILE A 23 8.78 6.27 2.63
C ILE A 23 7.25 6.18 2.63
N TYR A 24 6.56 7.15 3.25
CA TYR A 24 5.11 7.23 3.19
C TYR A 24 4.60 7.44 1.76
N ALA A 25 5.19 8.38 1.01
CA ALA A 25 4.84 8.61 -0.39
C ALA A 25 5.09 7.37 -1.25
N MET A 26 6.23 6.71 -1.07
CA MET A 26 6.55 5.44 -1.74
C MET A 26 5.54 4.33 -1.41
N GLY A 27 5.03 4.28 -0.18
CA GLY A 27 3.98 3.34 0.21
C GLY A 27 2.67 3.52 -0.57
N LEU A 28 2.27 4.77 -0.84
CA LEU A 28 1.10 5.05 -1.67
C LEU A 28 1.32 4.65 -3.13
N VAL A 29 2.51 4.90 -3.68
CA VAL A 29 2.86 4.47 -5.05
C VAL A 29 2.84 2.95 -5.16
N PHE A 30 3.36 2.24 -4.17
CA PHE A 30 3.27 0.79 -4.15
C PHE A 30 1.83 0.29 -4.03
N TRP A 31 0.97 0.97 -3.29
CA TRP A 31 -0.47 0.68 -3.28
C TRP A 31 -1.10 0.86 -4.68
N GLU A 32 -0.74 1.90 -5.43
CA GLU A 32 -1.21 2.10 -6.82
C GLU A 32 -0.72 1.00 -7.77
N ILE A 33 0.52 0.56 -7.63
CA ILE A 33 1.05 -0.54 -8.45
C ILE A 33 0.36 -1.85 -8.07
N ALA A 34 0.12 -2.07 -6.77
CA ALA A 34 -0.55 -3.24 -6.22
C ALA A 34 -1.99 -3.38 -6.70
N SER A 35 -2.74 -2.28 -6.73
CA SER A 35 -4.14 -2.28 -7.14
C SER A 35 -4.30 -2.73 -8.60
N ARG A 36 -3.29 -2.44 -9.43
CA ARG A 36 -3.20 -2.81 -10.84
C ARG A 36 -2.70 -4.23 -11.10
N CYS A 37 -2.21 -4.94 -10.08
CA CYS A 37 -1.77 -6.32 -10.27
C CYS A 37 -2.96 -7.25 -10.52
N SER A 38 -2.98 -7.85 -11.72
CA SER A 38 -3.94 -8.88 -12.10
C SER A 38 -3.64 -10.17 -11.36
N LEU A 39 -4.56 -10.61 -10.52
CA LEU A 39 -4.59 -11.97 -10.00
C LEU A 39 -5.72 -12.70 -10.73
N ALA A 40 -5.36 -13.75 -11.47
CA ALA A 40 -6.30 -14.58 -12.23
C ALA A 40 -7.15 -13.82 -13.29
N GLY A 41 -6.61 -12.74 -13.88
CA GLY A 41 -7.26 -12.02 -14.99
C GLY A 41 -8.24 -10.92 -14.56
N ILE A 42 -8.46 -10.72 -13.26
CA ILE A 42 -9.29 -9.63 -12.74
C ILE A 42 -8.37 -8.44 -12.43
N VAL A 43 -8.60 -7.32 -13.11
CA VAL A 43 -7.86 -6.05 -12.92
C VAL A 43 -8.87 -4.98 -12.58
N GLU A 44 -8.63 -4.26 -11.49
CA GLU A 44 -9.42 -3.05 -11.18
C GLU A 44 -8.94 -1.87 -12.02
N ASP A 45 -9.89 -0.97 -12.31
CA ASP A 45 -9.57 0.28 -12.96
C ASP A 45 -8.55 1.09 -12.13
N TYR A 46 -7.69 1.82 -12.84
CA TYR A 46 -6.70 2.64 -12.18
C TYR A 46 -7.40 3.72 -11.36
N GLN A 47 -7.02 3.82 -10.09
CA GLN A 47 -7.51 4.83 -9.18
C GLN A 47 -6.35 5.39 -8.36
N LEU A 48 -6.44 6.68 -8.03
CA LEU A 48 -5.48 7.36 -7.18
C LEU A 48 -5.67 6.95 -5.71
N PRO A 49 -4.62 7.04 -4.87
CA PRO A 49 -4.78 6.88 -3.43
C PRO A 49 -5.81 7.88 -2.89
N TYR A 50 -6.73 7.41 -2.05
CA TYR A 50 -7.82 8.21 -1.45
C TYR A 50 -8.87 8.75 -2.45
N HIS A 51 -8.93 8.25 -3.68
CA HIS A 51 -9.91 8.68 -4.70
C HIS A 51 -11.38 8.60 -4.24
N ASP A 52 -11.67 7.73 -3.28
CA ASP A 52 -12.98 7.47 -2.69
C ASP A 52 -13.30 8.38 -1.49
N LEU A 53 -12.26 9.03 -0.94
CA LEU A 53 -12.34 9.82 0.29
C LEU A 53 -12.19 11.33 0.05
N VAL A 54 -11.57 11.73 -1.06
CA VAL A 54 -11.33 13.14 -1.39
C VAL A 54 -11.65 13.45 -2.87
N GLN A 55 -11.82 14.73 -3.18
CA GLN A 55 -11.98 15.19 -4.57
C GLN A 55 -10.68 15.00 -5.38
N SER A 56 -10.77 15.04 -6.71
CA SER A 56 -9.62 14.82 -7.60
C SER A 56 -8.47 15.81 -7.42
N ASP A 57 -8.75 17.02 -6.94
CA ASP A 57 -7.75 18.03 -6.57
C ASP A 57 -7.99 18.48 -5.12
N PRO A 58 -7.54 17.69 -4.14
CA PRO A 58 -7.87 17.92 -2.75
C PRO A 58 -7.00 19.01 -2.15
N SER A 59 -7.62 19.88 -1.35
CA SER A 59 -6.87 20.84 -0.54
C SER A 59 -6.05 20.16 0.56
N VAL A 60 -5.02 20.83 1.06
CA VAL A 60 -4.20 20.34 2.20
C VAL A 60 -5.09 20.05 3.41
N GLU A 61 -6.09 20.88 3.67
CA GLU A 61 -6.99 20.73 4.81
C GLU A 61 -7.90 19.50 4.68
N GLU A 62 -8.36 19.17 3.47
CA GLU A 62 -9.13 17.93 3.22
C GLU A 62 -8.28 16.69 3.43
N MET A 63 -7.05 16.68 2.89
CA MET A 63 -6.10 15.58 3.12
C MET A 63 -5.74 15.44 4.60
N ARG A 64 -5.57 16.55 5.33
CA ARG A 64 -5.32 16.55 6.77
C ARG A 64 -6.48 15.91 7.54
N ARG A 65 -7.72 16.26 7.21
CA ARG A 65 -8.91 15.66 7.83
C ARG A 65 -8.97 14.15 7.63
N VAL A 66 -8.73 13.66 6.42
CA VAL A 66 -8.79 12.22 6.12
C VAL A 66 -7.61 11.47 6.75
N VAL A 67 -6.39 11.96 6.59
CA VAL A 67 -5.16 11.23 6.93
C VAL A 67 -4.77 11.40 8.40
N CYS A 68 -4.95 12.59 8.97
CA CYS A 68 -4.53 12.93 10.33
C CYS A 68 -5.69 12.83 11.33
N ASP A 69 -6.84 13.45 11.04
CA ASP A 69 -7.96 13.50 11.98
C ASP A 69 -8.73 12.17 12.01
N GLN A 70 -9.15 11.67 10.84
CA GLN A 70 -9.90 10.41 10.71
C GLN A 70 -8.99 9.18 10.66
N LYS A 71 -7.68 9.38 10.46
CA LYS A 71 -6.65 8.33 10.37
C LYS A 71 -6.94 7.27 9.31
N LEU A 72 -7.66 7.63 8.25
CA LEU A 72 -8.00 6.73 7.15
C LEU A 72 -6.77 6.46 6.27
N ARG A 73 -6.78 5.31 5.60
CA ARG A 73 -5.75 4.85 4.67
C ARG A 73 -6.42 4.31 3.40
N PRO A 74 -5.71 4.20 2.27
CA PRO A 74 -6.27 3.60 1.07
C PRO A 74 -6.68 2.16 1.36
N ASN A 75 -7.86 1.78 0.87
CA ASN A 75 -8.43 0.46 1.12
C ASN A 75 -7.50 -0.65 0.62
N ILE A 76 -7.35 -1.72 1.40
CA ILE A 76 -6.57 -2.90 1.03
C ILE A 76 -7.54 -3.96 0.47
N PRO A 77 -7.49 -4.26 -0.84
CA PRO A 77 -8.33 -5.31 -1.41
C PRO A 77 -8.09 -6.67 -0.74
N ASN A 78 -9.16 -7.36 -0.34
CA ASN A 78 -9.10 -8.68 0.30
C ASN A 78 -8.27 -9.71 -0.51
N ARG A 79 -8.23 -9.58 -1.84
CA ARG A 79 -7.43 -10.45 -2.74
C ARG A 79 -5.93 -10.43 -2.44
N TRP A 80 -5.40 -9.36 -1.83
CA TRP A 80 -3.99 -9.30 -1.42
C TRP A 80 -3.67 -10.30 -0.30
N GLN A 81 -4.68 -10.74 0.46
CA GLN A 81 -4.54 -11.75 1.52
C GLN A 81 -4.62 -13.18 0.96
N SER A 82 -5.33 -13.39 -0.16
CA SER A 82 -5.58 -14.71 -0.74
C SER A 82 -4.38 -15.33 -1.48
N CYS A 83 -3.25 -14.64 -1.57
CA CYS A 83 -2.01 -15.21 -2.10
C CYS A 83 -1.40 -16.19 -1.07
N GLU A 84 -1.94 -17.39 -0.93
CA GLU A 84 -1.26 -18.47 -0.22
C GLU A 84 -0.06 -18.94 -1.06
N VAL A 85 1.15 -18.90 -0.48
CA VAL A 85 2.40 -19.35 -1.14
C VAL A 85 2.81 -20.73 -0.58
N GLY A 86 1.85 -21.47 -0.02
CA GLY A 86 2.10 -22.62 0.84
C GLY A 86 2.55 -23.87 0.11
N ASP A 87 1.67 -24.51 -0.67
CA ASP A 87 1.82 -25.97 -0.86
C ASP A 87 1.89 -26.47 -2.31
N THR A 88 1.71 -25.61 -3.31
CA THR A 88 1.67 -26.05 -4.73
C THR A 88 3.04 -26.07 -5.42
N CYS A 89 4.09 -25.51 -4.80
CA CYS A 89 5.39 -25.29 -5.46
C CYS A 89 6.20 -26.57 -5.73
N ALA A 90 5.93 -27.67 -5.03
CA ALA A 90 6.70 -28.90 -5.21
C ALA A 90 6.32 -29.74 -6.45
N HIS A 91 5.10 -29.60 -7.00
CA HIS A 91 4.60 -30.50 -8.06
C HIS A 91 4.61 -29.91 -9.48
N THR A 92 4.82 -28.60 -9.63
CA THR A 92 4.80 -27.89 -10.92
C THR A 92 6.18 -27.56 -11.49
N HIS A 93 7.24 -28.21 -10.98
CA HIS A 93 8.63 -27.95 -11.39
C HIS A 93 8.96 -28.35 -12.85
N THR A 94 8.03 -28.88 -13.64
CA THR A 94 8.40 -29.49 -14.93
C THR A 94 7.77 -28.88 -16.18
N HIS A 95 6.86 -27.88 -16.14
CA HIS A 95 6.17 -27.53 -17.41
C HIS A 95 5.90 -26.06 -17.80
N THR A 96 6.25 -25.01 -17.06
CA THR A 96 5.94 -23.64 -17.56
C THR A 96 6.91 -22.58 -17.03
N HIS A 97 8.02 -22.38 -17.75
CA HIS A 97 9.07 -21.43 -17.38
C HIS A 97 8.76 -19.96 -17.73
N THR A 98 7.59 -19.65 -18.30
CA THR A 98 7.27 -18.29 -18.76
C THR A 98 6.09 -17.64 -18.01
N HIS A 99 5.16 -18.44 -17.45
CA HIS A 99 4.00 -17.90 -16.73
C HIS A 99 4.25 -17.70 -15.22
N THR A 100 5.33 -18.27 -14.68
CA THR A 100 5.60 -18.34 -13.23
C THR A 100 6.32 -17.10 -12.68
N HIS A 101 7.10 -16.40 -13.50
CA HIS A 101 7.93 -15.30 -13.01
C HIS A 101 7.10 -14.08 -12.54
N THR A 102 5.96 -13.84 -13.17
CA THR A 102 5.06 -12.73 -12.84
C THR A 102 4.29 -12.98 -11.54
N HIS A 103 3.77 -14.20 -11.34
CA HIS A 103 2.99 -14.54 -10.14
C HIS A 103 3.86 -14.65 -8.87
N THR A 104 5.09 -15.14 -8.99
CA THR A 104 6.03 -15.25 -7.87
C THR A 104 6.54 -13.88 -7.42
N TYR A 105 6.84 -12.97 -8.37
CA TYR A 105 7.31 -11.62 -8.04
C TYR A 105 6.22 -10.78 -7.33
N ILE A 106 4.99 -10.85 -7.85
CA ILE A 106 3.79 -10.24 -7.24
C ILE A 106 3.61 -10.75 -5.80
N SER A 107 3.61 -12.07 -5.58
CA SER A 107 3.35 -12.64 -4.25
C SER A 107 4.44 -12.32 -3.20
N LEU A 108 5.70 -12.22 -3.63
CA LEU A 108 6.83 -11.87 -2.76
C LEU A 108 6.88 -10.38 -2.42
N VAL A 109 6.45 -9.51 -3.33
CA VAL A 109 6.38 -8.06 -3.09
C VAL A 109 5.17 -7.73 -2.20
N PHE A 110 4.00 -8.36 -2.43
CA PHE A 110 2.77 -7.96 -1.74
C PHE A 110 2.70 -8.38 -0.27
N LYS A 111 3.11 -9.61 0.09
CA LYS A 111 2.99 -10.07 1.50
C LYS A 111 3.66 -9.18 2.55
N PRO A 112 4.95 -8.80 2.42
CA PRO A 112 5.57 -7.88 3.38
C PRO A 112 4.94 -6.48 3.30
N PHE A 113 4.38 -6.09 2.15
CA PHE A 113 3.76 -4.79 1.95
C PHE A 113 2.37 -4.70 2.58
N THR A 114 1.50 -5.70 2.40
CA THR A 114 0.24 -5.81 3.12
C THR A 114 0.51 -5.80 4.62
N PHE A 115 1.55 -6.49 5.08
CA PHE A 115 1.96 -6.44 6.48
C PHE A 115 2.43 -5.05 6.92
N LEU A 116 3.20 -4.32 6.10
CA LEU A 116 3.63 -2.95 6.40
C LEU A 116 2.44 -1.97 6.47
N VAL A 117 1.49 -2.09 5.53
CA VAL A 117 0.29 -1.25 5.47
C VAL A 117 -0.70 -1.61 6.60
N LEU A 118 -0.92 -2.89 6.89
CA LEU A 118 -1.74 -3.36 8.03
C LEU A 118 -1.09 -3.04 9.39
N LYS A 119 0.24 -3.16 9.51
CA LYS A 119 0.98 -2.78 10.73
C LYS A 119 0.94 -1.26 10.93
N TRP A 120 0.86 -0.48 9.85
CA TRP A 120 0.62 0.95 9.88
C TRP A 120 -0.83 1.31 10.25
N GLU A 121 -1.80 0.43 9.97
CA GLU A 121 -3.19 0.52 10.40
C GLU A 121 -3.38 0.28 11.90
N SER A 122 -2.38 -0.30 12.58
CA SER A 122 -2.39 -0.46 14.03
C SER A 122 -2.31 0.92 14.71
N PRO A 123 -3.35 1.37 15.42
CA PRO A 123 -3.28 2.60 16.18
C PRO A 123 -2.18 2.45 17.23
N ARG A 124 -1.21 3.36 17.23
CA ARG A 124 -0.52 3.68 18.48
C ARG A 124 -1.57 4.24 19.43
N GLY A 125 -2.12 3.38 20.29
CA GLY A 125 -3.05 3.76 21.35
C GLY A 125 -4.08 2.69 21.72
N ASN A 126 -3.64 1.63 22.40
CA ASN A 126 -4.15 1.31 23.73
C ASN A 126 -3.35 0.15 24.36
N LEU A 127 -2.90 0.40 25.60
CA LEU A 127 -1.99 -0.35 26.49
C LEU A 127 -0.50 -0.19 26.20
#